data_AF-A0A7W1ENG0-F1
#
_entry.id   AF-A0A7W1ENG0-F1
#
_cell.length_a   1.000
_cell.length_b   1.000
_cell.length_c   1.000
_cell.angle_alpha   90.00
_cell.angle_beta   90.00
_cell.angle_gamma   90.00
#
_symmetry.space_group_name_H-M   'P 1'
#
loop_
_entity.id
_entity.type
_entity.pdbx_description
1 polymer ?
#
loop_
_entity_poly.entity_id
_entity_poly.type
_entity_poly.pdbx_seq_one_letter_code
_entity_poly.pdbx_strand_id
1 'polypeptide(L)' 'MKTPATLALFAMLAACATPAHTGGTTSKMSFFITSAGSGRGADLGGLAGADARCRELAEGAGSRGREWRAYLS' A
#
# COMPACT_ATOMS: atom_id res chain seq x y z
N MET A 1 32.37 45.13 -5.53
CA MET A 1 30.98 44.84 -5.11
C MET A 1 30.33 43.98 -6.17
N LYS A 2 30.15 42.67 -5.91
CA LYS A 2 29.36 41.70 -6.73
C LYS A 2 29.21 40.41 -5.92
N THR A 3 28.24 40.47 -5.02
CA THR A 3 27.44 39.41 -4.37
C THR A 3 27.94 37.94 -4.39
N PRO A 4 28.34 37.39 -3.23
CA PRO A 4 28.40 35.95 -2.97
C PRO A 4 27.02 35.48 -2.46
N ALA A 5 26.12 35.06 -3.35
CA ALA A 5 24.77 34.66 -2.95
C ALA A 5 24.25 33.44 -3.75
N THR A 6 25.14 32.52 -4.12
CA THR A 6 24.80 31.38 -5.00
C THR A 6 25.12 30.03 -4.37
N LEU A 7 25.11 29.92 -3.03
CA LEU A 7 25.48 28.68 -2.33
C LEU A 7 24.59 28.33 -1.14
N ALA A 8 23.40 28.92 -1.03
CA ALA A 8 22.53 28.77 0.15
C ALA A 8 21.09 28.32 -0.17
N LEU A 9 20.86 27.53 -1.24
CA LEU A 9 19.50 27.05 -1.56
C LEU A 9 19.33 25.52 -1.67
N PHE A 10 20.38 24.72 -1.51
CA PHE A 10 20.26 23.25 -1.60
C PHE A 10 20.02 22.52 -0.26
N ALA A 11 19.77 23.24 0.84
CA ALA A 11 19.68 22.63 2.17
C ALA A 11 18.25 22.32 2.66
N MET A 12 17.19 22.60 1.89
CA MET A 12 15.81 22.55 2.38
C MET A 12 14.90 21.46 1.79
N LEU A 13 15.46 20.48 1.07
CA LEU A 13 14.68 19.40 0.44
C LEU A 13 14.92 18.00 1.06
N ALA A 14 15.31 17.94 2.33
CA ALA A 14 15.59 16.66 3.02
C ALA A 14 14.63 16.34 4.19
N ALA A 15 13.58 17.14 4.41
CA ALA A 15 12.70 17.00 5.58
C ALA A 15 11.48 16.07 5.36
N CYS A 16 11.23 15.57 4.15
CA CYS A 16 10.07 14.71 3.85
C CYS A 16 10.37 13.21 3.97
N ALA A 17 11.61 12.81 4.25
CA ALA A 17 12.01 11.41 4.37
C ALA A 17 11.95 10.95 5.83
N THR A 18 10.77 10.99 6.45
CA THR A 18 10.53 10.19 7.65
C THR A 18 10.12 8.79 7.19
N PRO A 19 10.96 7.74 7.35
CA PRO A 19 10.45 6.39 7.32
C PRO A 19 9.46 6.25 8.48
N ALA A 20 8.17 6.31 8.16
CA ALA A 20 7.11 6.09 9.12
C ALA A 20 7.15 4.64 9.60
N HIS A 21 7.18 4.47 10.92
CA HIS A 21 6.81 3.26 11.65
C HIS A 21 7.66 1.99 11.42
N THR A 22 8.81 1.91 12.12
CA THR A 22 9.26 0.63 12.70
C THR A 22 8.40 0.32 13.95
N GLY A 23 7.13 0.01 13.72
CA GLY A 23 6.20 -0.46 14.74
C GLY A 23 6.34 -1.96 14.94
N GLY A 24 7.15 -2.35 15.93
CA GLY A 24 7.24 -3.73 16.43
C GLY A 24 5.95 -4.15 17.12
N THR A 25 4.99 -4.59 16.33
CA THR A 25 4.16 -5.77 16.58
C THR A 25 3.80 -6.25 15.19
N THR A 26 4.19 -7.47 14.80
CA THR A 26 3.70 -8.02 13.53
C THR A 26 2.22 -8.32 13.73
N SER A 27 1.39 -7.28 13.66
CA SER A 27 -0.06 -7.42 13.55
C SER A 27 -0.28 -8.18 12.25
N LYS A 28 -0.53 -9.49 12.36
CA LYS A 28 -0.82 -10.34 11.22
C LYS A 28 -2.15 -9.88 10.67
N MET A 29 -2.13 -9.19 9.52
CA MET A 29 -3.35 -8.72 8.86
C MET A 29 -4.30 -9.90 8.61
N SER A 30 -5.47 -9.92 9.24
CA SER A 30 -6.48 -10.97 9.07
C SER A 30 -7.65 -10.53 8.18
N PHE A 31 -7.80 -9.22 7.97
CA PHE A 31 -8.86 -8.61 7.20
C PHE A 31 -8.34 -7.31 6.58
N PHE A 32 -8.84 -6.94 5.41
CA PHE A 32 -8.54 -5.66 4.77
C PHE A 32 -9.70 -5.21 3.89
N ILE A 33 -9.70 -3.91 3.58
CA ILE A 33 -10.58 -3.26 2.62
C ILE A 33 -9.68 -2.54 1.62
N THR A 34 -10.07 -2.47 0.35
CA THR A 34 -9.34 -1.74 -0.68
C THR A 34 -10.22 -0.72 -1.36
N SER A 35 -9.66 0.45 -1.69
CA SER A 35 -10.26 1.38 -2.64
C SER A 35 -9.94 1.03 -4.10
N ALA A 36 -9.02 0.09 -4.34
CA ALA A 36 -8.64 -0.35 -5.67
C ALA A 36 -9.73 -1.24 -6.28
N GLY A 37 -10.61 -0.61 -7.07
CA GLY A 37 -11.66 -1.31 -7.81
C GLY A 37 -11.11 -2.35 -8.80
N SER A 38 -11.96 -3.28 -9.21
CA SER A 38 -11.65 -4.30 -10.23
C SER A 38 -11.67 -3.75 -11.66
N GLY A 39 -12.18 -2.53 -11.87
CA GLY A 39 -12.51 -1.98 -13.18
C GLY A 39 -13.79 -2.57 -13.82
N ARG A 40 -14.33 -3.66 -13.27
CA ARG A 40 -15.54 -4.36 -13.76
C ARG A 40 -16.69 -4.39 -12.73
N GLY A 41 -16.53 -3.66 -11.62
CA GLY A 41 -17.47 -3.70 -10.51
C GLY A 41 -17.51 -5.09 -9.85
N ALA A 42 -18.72 -5.59 -9.59
CA ALA A 42 -18.95 -6.90 -8.98
C ALA A 42 -18.79 -8.10 -9.95
N ASP A 43 -18.50 -7.86 -11.24
CA ASP A 43 -18.15 -8.91 -12.20
C ASP A 43 -16.74 -9.47 -11.92
N LEU A 44 -16.67 -10.31 -10.88
CA LEU A 44 -15.44 -10.95 -10.41
C LEU A 44 -15.30 -12.37 -10.94
N GLY A 45 -16.28 -12.91 -11.69
CA GLY A 45 -16.27 -14.32 -12.14
C GLY A 45 -16.64 -15.32 -11.03
N GLY A 46 -17.52 -14.92 -10.12
CA GLY A 46 -17.96 -15.73 -8.98
C GLY A 46 -16.99 -15.73 -7.79
N LEU A 47 -17.29 -16.55 -6.76
CA LEU A 47 -16.53 -16.59 -5.51
C LEU A 47 -15.04 -16.89 -5.74
N ALA A 48 -14.72 -17.81 -6.66
CA ALA A 48 -13.34 -18.16 -6.98
C ALA A 48 -12.53 -16.96 -7.52
N GLY A 49 -13.14 -16.14 -8.37
CA GLY A 49 -12.48 -14.94 -8.89
C GLY A 49 -12.43 -13.80 -7.86
N ALA A 50 -13.42 -13.71 -6.98
CA ALA A 50 -13.36 -12.79 -5.83
C ALA A 50 -12.23 -13.17 -4.84
N ASP A 51 -12.08 -14.46 -4.52
CA ASP A 51 -10.98 -14.98 -3.69
C ASP A 51 -9.62 -14.71 -4.34
N ALA A 52 -9.49 -14.93 -5.65
CA ALA A 52 -8.26 -14.63 -6.40
C ALA A 52 -7.88 -13.14 -6.30
N ARG A 53 -8.86 -12.24 -6.38
CA ARG A 53 -8.63 -10.80 -6.25
C ARG A 53 -8.18 -10.41 -4.85
N CYS A 54 -8.79 -10.98 -3.81
CA CYS A 54 -8.37 -10.77 -2.42
C CYS A 54 -6.92 -11.21 -2.20
N ARG A 55 -6.53 -12.36 -2.76
CA ARG A 55 -5.16 -12.87 -2.69
C ARG A 55 -4.15 -11.94 -3.36
N GLU A 56 -4.40 -11.51 -4.60
CA GLU A 56 -3.52 -10.58 -5.32
C GLU A 56 -3.27 -9.28 -4.53
N LEU A 57 -4.35 -8.68 -4.01
CA LEU A 57 -4.26 -7.43 -3.26
C LEU A 57 -3.46 -7.59 -1.97
N ALA A 58 -3.70 -8.67 -1.24
CA ALA A 58 -2.99 -8.93 -0.01
C ALA A 58 -1.51 -9.24 -0.26
N GLU A 59 -1.19 -10.04 -1.28
CA GLU A 59 0.19 -10.31 -1.69
C GLU A 59 0.92 -9.02 -2.11
N GLY A 60 0.25 -8.16 -2.89
CA GLY A 60 0.78 -6.84 -3.27
C GLY A 60 1.02 -5.91 -2.09
N ALA A 61 0.26 -6.06 -1.00
CA ALA A 61 0.46 -5.35 0.26
C ALA A 61 1.49 -6.00 1.20
N GLY A 62 2.19 -7.05 0.74
CA GLY A 62 3.22 -7.75 1.52
C GLY A 62 2.71 -8.85 2.44
N SER A 63 1.43 -9.20 2.37
CA SER A 63 0.90 -10.37 3.09
C SER A 63 1.36 -11.66 2.43
N ARG A 64 2.05 -12.53 3.18
CA ARG A 64 2.48 -13.86 2.73
C ARG A 64 2.00 -14.97 3.67
N GLY A 65 1.92 -16.19 3.14
CA GLY A 65 1.64 -17.41 3.91
C GLY A 65 0.23 -17.50 4.50
N ARG A 66 -0.77 -16.89 3.85
CA ARG A 66 -2.18 -16.95 4.25
C ARG A 66 -3.07 -17.16 3.04
N GLU A 67 -4.16 -17.88 3.24
CA GLU A 67 -5.26 -17.94 2.28
C GLU A 67 -6.18 -16.74 2.52
N TRP A 68 -6.52 -16.04 1.44
CA TRP A 68 -7.39 -14.87 1.46
C TRP A 68 -8.69 -15.20 0.76
N ARG A 69 -9.81 -14.89 1.42
CA ARG A 69 -11.16 -15.16 0.93
C ARG A 69 -11.95 -13.87 0.84
N ALA A 70 -12.84 -13.79 -0.15
CA ALA A 70 -13.80 -12.72 -0.29
C ALA A 70 -14.90 -12.83 0.78
N TYR A 71 -15.27 -11.69 1.35
CA TYR A 71 -16.36 -11.59 2.31
C TYR A 71 -17.65 -11.17 1.59
N LEU A 72 -18.39 -12.14 1.06
CA LEU A 72 -19.65 -11.94 0.31
C LEU A 72 -20.59 -13.15 0.44
N SER A 73 -21.89 -12.94 0.21
CA SER A 73 -22.97 -13.94 0.28
C SER A 73 -23.77 -14.01 -1.02
#